data_AF-A0A3D5ARD5-F1
#
_entry.id   AF-A0A3D5ARD5-F1
#
_cell.length_a   1.000
_cell.length_b   1.000
_cell.length_c   1.000
_cell.angle_alpha   90.00
_cell.angle_beta   90.00
_cell.angle_gamma   90.00
#
_symmetry.space_group_name_H-M   'P 1'
#
loop_
_entity.id
_entity.type
_entity.pdbx_description
1 polymer ?
#
loop_
_entity_poly.entity_id
_entity_poly.type
_entity_poly.pdbx_seq_one_letter_code
_entity_poly.pdbx_strand_id
1 'polypeptide(L)'
;MRRLALLLAVFSLLLTGCFAKKPPPPQPVDVSVFLQMTATDQQKQSIEAAIRALPGVSDVRFETRDEAYTEFKKLFQDSPDLVNSVRPQDMPESFRFRLADWASVDKAKESISSLPGVDKVNSGLEPSPKV
;
A
#
# COMPACT_ATOMS: atom_id res chain seq x y z
N MET A 1 -49.80 63.32 -1.92
CA MET A 1 -49.09 63.05 -0.66
C MET A 1 -48.36 61.71 -0.83
N ARG A 2 -47.14 61.60 -1.37
CA ARG A 2 -45.81 61.81 -0.75
C ARG A 2 -45.72 61.32 0.69
N ARG A 3 -45.20 60.09 0.92
CA ARG A 3 -44.04 59.68 1.78
C ARG A 3 -43.59 58.26 1.34
N LEU A 4 -42.36 58.04 0.83
CA LEU A 4 -41.08 57.78 1.55
C LEU A 4 -41.11 56.39 2.26
N ALA A 5 -40.18 55.43 2.18
CA ALA A 5 -38.90 55.23 1.49
C ALA A 5 -38.48 53.73 1.56
N LEU A 6 -37.65 53.33 0.58
CA LEU A 6 -36.49 52.41 0.58
C LEU A 6 -36.12 51.52 1.81
N LEU A 7 -35.52 50.35 1.48
CA LEU A 7 -34.43 49.59 2.15
C LEU A 7 -34.77 48.53 3.23
N LEU A 8 -34.64 47.22 2.91
CA LEU A 8 -33.50 46.35 3.31
C LEU A 8 -33.75 44.83 3.15
N ALA A 9 -32.71 44.17 2.63
CA ALA A 9 -32.27 42.80 2.89
C ALA A 9 -33.03 41.61 2.25
N VAL A 10 -32.52 41.23 1.08
CA VAL A 10 -32.44 39.84 0.60
C VAL A 10 -31.86 38.96 1.71
N PHE A 11 -32.69 38.18 2.40
CA PHE A 11 -32.19 37.13 3.30
C PHE A 11 -31.87 35.88 2.49
N SER A 12 -30.76 35.99 1.75
CA SER A 12 -30.07 34.85 1.18
C SER A 12 -29.39 34.11 2.34
N LEU A 13 -30.12 33.23 3.02
CA LEU A 13 -29.47 32.23 3.88
C LEU A 13 -29.17 31.00 3.02
N LEU A 14 -28.12 31.19 2.22
CA LEU A 14 -27.21 30.13 1.84
C LEU A 14 -26.77 29.40 3.12
N LEU A 15 -27.50 28.37 3.54
CA LEU A 15 -26.87 27.27 4.26
C LEU A 15 -26.09 26.47 3.22
N THR A 16 -25.04 27.12 2.71
CA THR A 16 -23.94 26.45 2.03
C THR A 16 -23.45 25.41 3.02
N GLY A 17 -23.78 24.16 2.75
CA GLY A 17 -23.27 23.04 3.51
C GLY A 17 -21.75 23.04 3.39
N CYS A 18 -21.06 23.66 4.35
CA CYS A 18 -19.69 23.29 4.68
C CYS A 18 -19.75 21.90 5.34
N PHE A 19 -20.10 20.87 4.55
CA PHE A 19 -19.64 19.52 4.85
C PHE A 19 -18.13 19.54 4.57
N ALA A 20 -17.37 20.07 5.54
CA ALA A 20 -15.96 19.77 5.64
C ALA A 20 -15.88 18.25 5.82
N LYS A 21 -15.77 17.51 4.72
CA LYS A 21 -15.53 16.07 4.74
C LYS A 21 -14.26 15.86 5.56
N LYS A 22 -14.40 15.35 6.78
CA LYS A 22 -13.27 14.90 7.60
C LYS A 22 -12.39 14.03 6.68
N PRO A 23 -11.07 14.27 6.61
CA PRO A 23 -10.20 13.45 5.79
C PRO A 23 -10.40 11.97 6.19
N PRO A 24 -10.48 11.04 5.22
CA PRO A 24 -10.56 9.63 5.56
C PRO A 24 -9.37 9.26 6.46
N PRO A 25 -9.57 8.34 7.42
CA PRO A 25 -8.45 7.85 8.22
C PRO A 25 -7.35 7.31 7.29
N PRO A 26 -6.07 7.39 7.69
CA PRO A 26 -4.99 6.77 6.94
C PRO A 26 -5.35 5.31 6.65
N GLN A 27 -5.26 4.94 5.37
CA GLN A 27 -5.52 3.57 4.96
C GLN A 27 -4.20 2.80 4.99
N PRO A 28 -4.15 1.64 5.67
CA PRO A 28 -2.96 0.82 5.66
C PRO A 28 -2.56 0.44 4.23
N VAL A 29 -1.27 0.41 3.97
CA VAL A 29 -0.69 0.07 2.67
C VAL A 29 -0.03 -1.28 2.79
N ASP A 30 -0.47 -2.25 1.99
CA ASP A 30 0.21 -3.53 1.88
C ASP A 30 1.57 -3.33 1.19
N VAL A 31 2.62 -3.89 1.77
CA VAL A 31 3.99 -3.85 1.25
C VAL A 31 4.54 -5.26 1.19
N SER A 32 5.31 -5.50 0.14
CA SER A 32 5.89 -6.79 -0.20
C SER A 32 7.36 -6.61 -0.53
N VAL A 33 8.22 -7.31 0.20
CA VAL A 33 9.67 -7.32 0.00
C VAL A 33 10.02 -8.69 -0.55
N PHE A 34 10.22 -8.76 -1.87
CA PHE A 34 10.65 -9.96 -2.57
C PHE A 34 12.14 -10.17 -2.35
N LEU A 35 12.49 -11.42 -2.07
CA LEU A 35 13.85 -11.84 -1.75
C LEU A 35 14.55 -12.40 -2.99
N GLN A 36 15.86 -12.22 -3.03
CA GLN A 36 16.72 -12.91 -3.98
C GLN A 36 16.57 -14.43 -3.79
N MET A 37 16.64 -15.19 -4.88
CA MET A 37 16.53 -16.65 -4.81
C MET A 37 17.63 -17.31 -3.95
N THR A 38 18.76 -16.62 -3.80
CA THR A 38 19.93 -17.04 -3.01
C THR A 38 20.01 -16.41 -1.62
N ALA A 39 18.94 -15.73 -1.16
CA ALA A 39 18.94 -15.09 0.15
C ALA A 39 19.14 -16.12 1.28
N THR A 40 20.17 -15.89 2.09
CA THR A 40 20.51 -16.74 3.24
C THR A 40 19.56 -16.50 4.41
N ASP A 41 19.48 -17.46 5.33
CA ASP A 41 18.66 -17.31 6.54
C ASP A 41 19.08 -16.09 7.39
N GLN A 42 20.37 -15.80 7.45
CA GLN A 42 20.88 -14.61 8.14
C GLN A 42 20.40 -13.31 7.48
N GLN A 43 20.35 -13.26 6.15
CA GLN A 43 19.80 -12.12 5.41
C GLN A 43 18.30 -11.99 5.65
N LYS A 44 17.56 -13.11 5.61
CA LYS A 44 16.12 -13.13 5.91
C LYS A 44 15.81 -12.56 7.29
N GLN A 45 16.54 -13.01 8.32
CA GLN A 45 16.39 -12.50 9.69
C GLN A 45 16.71 -11.00 9.79
N SER A 46 17.77 -10.55 9.10
CA SER A 46 18.17 -9.14 9.10
C SER A 46 17.12 -8.26 8.42
N ILE A 47 16.54 -8.72 7.31
CA ILE A 47 15.46 -8.05 6.60
C ILE A 47 14.20 -7.99 7.47
N GLU A 48 13.81 -9.10 8.11
CA GLU A 48 12.65 -9.12 9.00
C GLU A 48 12.81 -8.14 10.16
N ALA A 49 13.99 -8.12 10.80
CA ALA A 49 14.30 -7.20 11.89
C ALA A 49 14.21 -5.73 11.42
N ALA A 50 14.75 -5.41 10.23
CA ALA A 50 14.66 -4.09 9.65
C ALA A 50 13.21 -3.67 9.37
N ILE A 51 12.39 -4.56 8.82
CA ILE A 51 10.96 -4.31 8.57
C ILE A 51 10.22 -4.03 9.89
N ARG A 52 10.43 -4.86 10.92
CA ARG A 52 9.78 -4.69 12.23
C ARG A 52 10.20 -3.43 12.97
N ALA A 53 11.38 -2.88 12.65
CA ALA A 53 11.87 -1.64 13.23
C ALA A 53 11.28 -0.38 12.59
N LEU A 54 10.60 -0.50 11.44
CA LEU A 54 9.95 0.64 10.80
C LEU A 54 8.73 1.11 11.61
N PRO A 55 8.54 2.44 11.75
CA PRO A 55 7.37 2.98 12.42
C PRO A 55 6.09 2.66 11.64
N GLY A 56 5.02 2.33 12.36
CA GLY A 56 3.71 2.07 11.76
C GLY A 56 3.61 0.74 10.98
N VAL A 57 4.56 -0.18 11.14
CA VAL A 57 4.47 -1.53 10.58
C VAL A 57 3.54 -2.42 11.39
N SER A 58 2.74 -3.22 10.70
CA SER A 58 1.88 -4.26 11.27
C SER A 58 1.83 -5.49 10.36
N ASP A 59 1.33 -6.61 10.88
CA ASP A 59 1.06 -7.85 10.14
C ASP A 59 2.23 -8.39 9.30
N VAL A 60 3.45 -8.29 9.85
CA VAL A 60 4.65 -8.85 9.24
C VAL A 60 4.55 -10.37 9.21
N ARG A 61 4.48 -10.93 8.01
CA ARG A 61 4.53 -12.38 7.75
C ARG A 61 5.55 -12.70 6.67
N PHE A 62 6.21 -13.83 6.84
CA PHE A 62 6.98 -14.44 5.77
C PHE A 62 6.02 -15.23 4.85
N GLU A 63 6.28 -15.18 3.56
CA GLU A 63 5.59 -15.95 2.54
C GLU A 63 6.60 -16.80 1.79
N THR A 64 6.41 -18.10 1.90
CA THR A 64 7.24 -19.11 1.23
C THR A 64 6.96 -19.13 -0.27
N ARG A 65 7.85 -19.77 -1.04
CA ARG A 65 7.67 -19.96 -2.49
C ARG A 65 6.36 -20.70 -2.81
N ASP A 66 6.04 -21.72 -2.02
CA ASP A 66 4.84 -22.55 -2.23
C ASP A 66 3.56 -21.78 -1.92
N GLU A 67 3.56 -20.94 -0.88
CA GLU A 67 2.45 -20.03 -0.58
C GLU A 67 2.30 -18.98 -1.68
N ALA A 68 3.40 -18.35 -2.11
CA ALA A 68 3.39 -17.38 -3.19
C ALA A 68 2.85 -18.00 -4.50
N TYR A 69 3.28 -19.21 -4.83
CA TYR A 69 2.78 -19.95 -5.99
C TYR A 69 1.28 -20.28 -5.88
N THR A 70 0.83 -20.65 -4.68
CA THR A 70 -0.58 -20.92 -4.42
C THR A 70 -1.44 -19.67 -4.64
N GLU A 71 -1.01 -18.52 -4.14
CA GLU A 71 -1.69 -17.24 -4.37
C GLU A 71 -1.63 -16.81 -5.84
N PHE A 72 -0.49 -17.00 -6.51
CA PHE A 72 -0.35 -16.73 -7.94
C PHE A 72 -1.36 -17.51 -8.77
N LYS A 73 -1.52 -18.82 -8.53
CA LYS A 73 -2.52 -19.63 -9.22
C LYS A 73 -3.96 -19.12 -9.01
N LYS A 74 -4.27 -18.61 -7.82
CA LYS A 74 -5.60 -18.02 -7.53
C LYS A 74 -5.80 -16.72 -8.29
N LEU A 75 -4.80 -15.83 -8.26
CA LEU A 75 -4.86 -14.51 -8.90
C LEU A 75 -4.97 -14.61 -10.43
N PHE A 76 -4.29 -15.58 -11.04
CA PHE A 76 -4.22 -15.76 -12.49
C PHE A 76 -5.03 -16.97 -12.97
N GLN A 77 -6.03 -17.41 -12.21
CA GLN A 77 -6.88 -18.55 -12.57
C GLN A 77 -7.56 -18.39 -13.95
N ASP A 78 -7.85 -17.15 -14.33
CA ASP A 78 -8.45 -16.80 -15.63
C ASP A 78 -7.42 -16.73 -16.78
N SER A 79 -6.16 -17.03 -16.50
CA SER A 79 -5.03 -17.03 -17.45
C SER A 79 -4.25 -18.35 -17.36
N PRO A 80 -4.85 -19.48 -17.77
CA PRO A 80 -4.27 -20.82 -17.59
C PRO A 80 -2.91 -20.98 -18.29
N ASP A 81 -2.70 -20.36 -19.45
CA ASP A 81 -1.41 -20.39 -20.15
C ASP A 81 -0.29 -19.77 -19.30
N LEU A 82 -0.58 -18.65 -18.62
CA LEU A 82 0.37 -18.01 -17.69
C LEU A 82 0.62 -18.92 -16.49
N VAL A 83 -0.43 -19.47 -15.89
CA VAL A 83 -0.31 -20.39 -14.73
C VAL A 83 0.55 -21.61 -15.06
N ASN A 84 0.36 -22.21 -16.24
CA ASN A 84 1.10 -23.38 -16.68
C ASN A 84 2.56 -23.09 -17.03
N SER A 85 2.91 -21.82 -17.29
CA SER A 85 4.28 -21.41 -17.64
C SER A 85 5.18 -21.15 -16.43
N VAL A 86 4.61 -21.02 -15.22
CA VAL A 86 5.34 -20.68 -13.99
C VAL A 86 5.37 -21.87 -13.06
N ARG A 87 6.56 -22.21 -12.53
CA ARG A 87 6.73 -23.26 -11.53
C ARG A 87 6.93 -22.66 -10.13
N PRO A 88 6.66 -23.41 -9.05
CA PRO A 88 6.88 -22.91 -7.68
C PRO A 88 8.29 -22.38 -7.43
N GLN A 89 9.31 -23.03 -7.99
CA GLN A 89 10.72 -22.62 -7.87
C GLN A 89 11.05 -21.28 -8.53
N ASP A 90 10.19 -20.82 -9.46
CA ASP A 90 10.34 -19.53 -10.14
C ASP A 90 9.70 -18.40 -9.30
N MET A 91 8.99 -18.72 -8.21
CA MET A 91 8.39 -17.76 -7.29
C MET A 91 9.40 -17.36 -6.20
N PRO A 92 9.65 -16.05 -6.00
CA PRO A 92 10.48 -15.59 -4.89
C PRO A 92 9.75 -15.72 -3.56
N GLU A 93 10.51 -15.98 -2.50
CA GLU A 93 10.02 -15.76 -1.12
C GLU A 93 9.83 -14.26 -0.89
N SER A 94 8.94 -13.91 0.04
CA SER A 94 8.73 -12.50 0.37
C SER A 94 8.37 -12.27 1.83
N PHE A 95 8.67 -11.08 2.33
CA PHE A 95 8.00 -10.56 3.52
C PHE A 95 6.82 -9.69 3.10
N ARG A 96 5.66 -9.93 3.71
CA ARG A 96 4.44 -9.15 3.53
C ARG A 96 4.13 -8.44 4.84
N PHE A 97 3.78 -7.17 4.78
CA PHE A 97 3.42 -6.37 5.96
C PHE A 97 2.54 -5.19 5.55
N ARG A 98 1.98 -4.48 6.53
CA ARG A 98 1.26 -3.22 6.29
C ARG A 98 1.97 -2.03 6.92
N LEU A 99 1.99 -0.92 6.20
CA LEU A 99 2.34 0.40 6.74
C LEU A 99 1.07 1.17 7.09
N ALA A 100 1.08 1.94 8.17
CA ALA A 100 -0.06 2.72 8.62
C ALA A 100 -0.49 3.83 7.63
N ASP A 101 0.44 4.33 6.81
CA ASP A 101 0.18 5.41 5.87
C ASP A 101 1.03 5.32 4.59
N TRP A 102 0.55 5.97 3.53
CA TRP A 102 1.23 6.08 2.23
C TRP A 102 2.48 6.95 2.27
N ALA A 103 2.52 7.94 3.17
CA ALA A 103 3.66 8.88 3.26
C ALA A 103 4.95 8.17 3.71
N SER A 104 4.83 7.04 4.41
CA SER A 104 5.95 6.23 4.90
C SER A 104 6.47 5.22 3.87
N VAL A 105 5.76 5.00 2.76
CA VAL A 105 6.09 3.95 1.78
C VAL A 105 7.43 4.20 1.11
N ASP A 106 7.68 5.41 0.63
CA ASP A 106 8.91 5.69 -0.12
C ASP A 106 10.15 5.58 0.77
N LYS A 107 10.08 6.11 2.00
CA LYS A 107 11.15 5.96 2.99
C LYS A 107 11.39 4.49 3.35
N ALA A 108 10.32 3.71 3.52
CA ALA A 108 10.44 2.27 3.78
C ALA A 108 11.11 1.56 2.60
N LYS A 109 10.68 1.84 1.36
CA LYS A 109 11.28 1.30 0.13
C LYS A 109 12.76 1.64 0.03
N GLU A 110 13.15 2.90 0.23
CA GLU A 110 14.55 3.33 0.19
C GLU A 110 15.41 2.56 1.21
N SER A 111 14.92 2.46 2.46
CA SER A 111 15.67 1.78 3.52
C SER A 111 15.82 0.28 3.26
N ILE A 112 14.76 -0.40 2.81
CA ILE A 112 14.73 -1.86 2.65
C ILE A 112 15.41 -2.31 1.35
N SER A 113 15.24 -1.57 0.25
CA SER A 113 15.74 -1.99 -1.07
C SER A 113 17.27 -2.12 -1.13
N SER A 114 17.98 -1.45 -0.20
CA SER A 114 19.45 -1.53 -0.10
C SER A 114 19.95 -2.74 0.72
N LEU A 115 19.06 -3.49 1.37
CA LEU A 115 19.45 -4.59 2.25
C LEU A 115 19.93 -5.82 1.44
N PRO A 116 21.03 -6.49 1.86
CA PRO A 116 21.47 -7.71 1.22
C PRO A 116 20.40 -8.80 1.24
N GLY A 117 20.16 -9.43 0.08
CA GLY A 117 19.15 -10.48 -0.08
C GLY A 117 17.77 -9.96 -0.49
N VAL A 118 17.57 -8.65 -0.55
CA VAL A 118 16.37 -8.05 -1.18
C VAL A 118 16.54 -8.00 -2.69
N ASP A 119 15.50 -8.42 -3.41
CA ASP A 119 15.40 -8.31 -4.87
C ASP A 119 14.55 -7.09 -5.26
N LYS A 120 13.35 -6.98 -4.66
CA LYS A 120 12.41 -5.91 -5.01
C LYS A 120 11.49 -5.56 -3.84
N VAL A 121 11.14 -4.28 -3.71
CA VAL A 121 10.10 -3.82 -2.80
C VAL A 121 8.92 -3.26 -3.60
N ASN A 122 7.75 -3.86 -3.42
CA ASN A 122 6.49 -3.38 -3.97
C ASN A 122 5.56 -2.91 -2.84
N SER A 123 4.79 -1.88 -3.10
CA SER A 123 3.59 -1.56 -2.33
C SER A 123 2.35 -1.95 -3.14
N GLY A 124 1.20 -2.10 -2.49
CA GLY A 124 -0.09 -2.24 -3.16
C GLY A 124 -0.32 -1.15 -4.21
N LEU A 125 -1.27 -1.37 -5.12
CA LEU A 125 -1.64 -0.44 -6.20
C LEU A 125 -1.67 0.99 -5.68
N GLU A 126 -0.76 1.80 -6.20
CA GLU A 126 -0.75 3.24 -5.99
C GLU A 126 -2.14 3.77 -6.34
N PRO A 127 -2.82 4.55 -5.48
CA PRO A 127 -4.07 5.19 -5.86
C PRO A 127 -3.77 6.04 -7.09
N SER A 128 -4.42 5.70 -8.21
CA SER A 128 -4.17 6.35 -9.49
C SER A 128 -4.17 7.88 -9.31
N PRO A 129 -3.20 8.60 -9.91
CA PRO A 129 -3.22 10.05 -9.88
C PRO A 129 -4.58 10.50 -10.38
N LYS A 130 -5.29 11.30 -9.57
CA LYS A 130 -6.50 11.96 -10.04
C LYS A 130 -6.08 12.94 -11.12
N VAL A 131 -6.23 12.55 -12.38
CA VAL A 131 -6.20 13.46 -13.52
C VAL A 131 -7.40 14.39 -13.44
#